data_AF-A0ABD3M8G3-F1
#
_entry.id   AF-A0ABD3M8G3-F1
#
_cell.length_a   1.000
_cell.length_b   1.000
_cell.length_c   1.000
_cell.angle_alpha   90.00
_cell.angle_beta   90.00
_cell.angle_gamma   90.00
#
_symmetry.space_group_name_H-M   'P 1'
#
loop_
_entity.id
_entity.type
_entity.pdbx_description
1 polymer ?
#
loop_
_entity_poly.entity_id
_entity_poly.type
_entity_poly.pdbx_seq_one_letter_code
_entity_poly.pdbx_strand_id
1 'polypeptide(L)'
;MRPLTRAATAISSSRSSLSPSLLSAPADAMKVTTTFFSSYSRMIPSATGPIIGRSRLYSSTTSTDSNASVTSSTSLINNRLSRASLPSSLDARSLSDNLDIVLSHLSARRASEETMNAAKSISTLNSERVVLIQKRDDALQKRNELSAQVGKLMRENKGDSESDGIISLKEQASQAGDEANAIETTLNEIESNMNALLASLPNLLDDIVPDGDNDSANQCVSEWGDVNALPNQLGWTEDFEPLWHDDIAANLGGWNSEAAVSMSGARFVSLTGSVARLERAISSYFLDRASEKGYTEVSPPLVVSRSSLEGTSQLPKFEEDLFKIVRESHTCNGEDAFLIPTAEVPLTNMHSNQILEESDLPISYCALTPCFRAEAGSYGRDTRGLIRTHQFYKVELVKITTPETSDDEHHKLTRHAEECLEELKIPYRKMRLCSGDVGFSAQHCYDLEAWLPSTQEYREISSCSNTGDFQARRMALRYRPELKAEESADNKGGKKKNAKKPKPVFCHTINGSGLAVGRTLVAVLENYQTPTGDVVVPEVLRPYMGGLEILKKKQ
;
A
#
# COMPACT_ATOMS: atom_id res chain seq x y z
N MET A 1 -53.78 20.65 -1.85
CA MET A 1 -53.83 19.19 -2.16
C MET A 1 -54.20 19.05 -3.63
N ARG A 2 -53.47 18.18 -4.36
CA ARG A 2 -53.42 17.94 -5.83
C ARG A 2 -54.80 17.85 -6.54
N PRO A 3 -54.92 17.89 -7.90
CA PRO A 3 -53.90 17.50 -8.90
C PRO A 3 -53.85 18.33 -10.20
N LEU A 4 -52.75 18.23 -10.96
CA LEU A 4 -52.79 18.50 -12.41
C LEU A 4 -52.02 17.45 -13.20
N THR A 5 -52.69 17.10 -14.28
CA THR A 5 -52.61 16.05 -15.28
C THR A 5 -51.59 16.31 -16.40
N ARG A 6 -51.08 15.21 -17.01
CA ARG A 6 -50.87 14.92 -18.47
C ARG A 6 -50.30 16.05 -19.38
N ALA A 7 -49.45 15.82 -20.38
CA ALA A 7 -49.15 14.64 -21.19
C ALA A 7 -47.89 14.90 -22.04
N ALA A 8 -47.32 13.81 -22.54
CA ALA A 8 -46.33 13.72 -23.61
C ALA A 8 -46.95 13.88 -25.01
N THR A 9 -46.15 14.35 -25.98
CA THR A 9 -46.11 14.06 -27.45
C THR A 9 -45.33 15.22 -28.11
N ALA A 10 -44.63 15.15 -29.24
CA ALA A 10 -44.12 14.13 -30.16
C ALA A 10 -43.44 14.93 -31.32
N ILE A 11 -42.24 14.55 -31.76
CA ILE A 11 -41.94 13.93 -33.08
C ILE A 11 -41.72 14.89 -34.29
N SER A 12 -40.65 14.54 -35.03
CA SER A 12 -40.35 14.81 -36.46
C SER A 12 -39.72 16.17 -36.79
N SER A 13 -38.87 16.35 -37.82
CA SER A 13 -38.21 15.50 -38.83
C SER A 13 -37.36 16.48 -39.67
N SER A 14 -36.15 16.18 -40.14
CA SER A 14 -35.82 15.76 -41.53
C SER A 14 -34.34 16.19 -41.76
N ARG A 15 -33.37 15.28 -41.98
CA ARG A 15 -32.86 14.65 -43.22
C ARG A 15 -32.50 15.57 -44.41
N SER A 16 -31.21 15.56 -44.77
CA SER A 16 -30.59 15.28 -46.11
C SER A 16 -29.27 16.08 -46.27
N SER A 17 -28.07 15.47 -46.19
CA SER A 17 -27.30 14.70 -47.20
C SER A 17 -26.52 15.56 -48.22
N LEU A 18 -25.18 15.40 -48.28
CA LEU A 18 -24.35 15.09 -49.48
C LEU A 18 -22.83 15.30 -49.23
N SER A 19 -22.14 14.18 -49.02
CA SER A 19 -20.87 13.64 -49.62
C SER A 19 -19.66 14.51 -50.09
N PRO A 20 -18.46 13.88 -50.21
CA PRO A 20 -17.13 14.47 -49.98
C PRO A 20 -16.24 14.60 -51.24
N SER A 21 -15.06 15.25 -51.13
CA SER A 21 -13.79 14.76 -51.71
C SER A 21 -12.57 15.69 -51.53
N LEU A 22 -11.42 15.03 -51.27
CA LEU A 22 -10.05 15.25 -51.78
C LEU A 22 -9.25 16.52 -51.43
N LEU A 23 -8.11 16.33 -50.72
CA LEU A 23 -6.77 16.55 -51.28
C LEU A 23 -5.65 16.00 -50.35
N SER A 24 -4.58 15.57 -51.00
CA SER A 24 -3.51 14.69 -50.55
C SER A 24 -2.14 15.37 -50.57
N ALA A 25 -1.25 14.98 -49.63
CA ALA A 25 0.22 14.86 -49.76
C ALA A 25 1.05 16.17 -49.97
N PRO A 26 2.39 16.19 -49.70
CA PRO A 26 3.31 15.05 -49.70
C PRO A 26 4.35 14.94 -48.57
N ALA A 27 4.90 13.72 -48.51
CA ALA A 27 6.14 13.36 -47.87
C ALA A 27 7.33 13.79 -48.74
N ASP A 28 8.43 14.22 -48.12
CA ASP A 28 9.74 14.12 -48.76
C ASP A 28 10.86 13.88 -47.75
N ALA A 29 11.87 13.20 -48.29
CA ALA A 29 12.98 12.53 -47.67
C ALA A 29 13.91 13.42 -46.81
N MET A 30 14.41 12.85 -45.71
CA MET A 30 15.72 13.24 -45.18
C MET A 30 16.49 12.00 -44.73
N LYS A 31 17.39 11.55 -45.62
CA LYS A 31 18.50 10.65 -45.29
C LYS A 31 19.44 11.41 -44.35
N VAL A 32 19.71 10.88 -43.17
CA VAL A 32 20.90 11.25 -42.40
C VAL A 32 21.67 9.98 -42.07
N THR A 33 22.89 10.02 -42.57
CA THR A 33 24.00 9.07 -42.51
C THR A 33 24.34 8.60 -41.11
N THR A 34 24.37 7.28 -40.95
CA THR A 34 25.17 6.56 -39.96
C THR A 34 26.63 7.00 -40.10
N THR A 35 27.14 7.73 -39.09
CA THR A 35 28.57 8.06 -39.01
C THR A 35 29.10 7.48 -37.71
N PHE A 36 29.95 6.47 -37.87
CA PHE A 36 30.87 5.98 -36.84
C PHE A 36 31.71 7.13 -36.31
N PHE A 37 31.79 7.29 -34.98
CA PHE A 37 32.99 7.82 -34.36
C PHE A 37 33.39 6.94 -33.19
N SER A 38 34.47 6.21 -33.45
CA SER A 38 35.35 5.57 -32.50
C SER A 38 36.03 6.63 -31.62
N SER A 39 36.46 6.16 -30.44
CA SER A 39 37.60 6.63 -29.65
C SER A 39 37.51 8.02 -29.01
N TYR A 40 37.24 8.03 -27.70
CA TYR A 40 38.14 8.68 -26.75
C TYR A 40 38.36 7.79 -25.52
N SER A 41 39.63 7.47 -25.32
CA SER A 41 40.20 6.72 -24.21
C SER A 41 40.98 7.70 -23.33
N ARG A 42 41.15 7.35 -22.05
CA ARG A 42 41.95 7.99 -20.99
C ARG A 42 41.23 9.15 -20.27
N MET A 43 41.25 9.27 -18.94
CA MET A 43 42.23 8.80 -17.96
C MET A 43 41.57 8.78 -16.57
N ILE A 44 41.69 7.66 -15.85
CA ILE A 44 41.38 7.52 -14.41
C ILE A 44 42.69 7.79 -13.63
N PRO A 45 42.69 8.59 -12.56
CA PRO A 45 43.71 8.49 -11.53
C PRO A 45 43.21 7.59 -10.39
N SER A 46 43.96 6.52 -10.17
CA SER A 46 43.91 5.66 -9.00
C SER A 46 44.28 6.41 -7.72
N ALA A 47 43.49 6.23 -6.65
CA ALA A 47 43.96 6.44 -5.29
C ALA A 47 43.50 5.28 -4.41
N THR A 48 44.42 4.35 -4.19
CA THR A 48 44.35 3.25 -3.23
C THR A 48 44.70 3.75 -1.82
N GLY A 49 43.90 3.38 -0.83
CA GLY A 49 44.23 3.51 0.60
C GLY A 49 43.24 2.68 1.44
N PRO A 50 43.70 1.77 2.32
CA PRO A 50 42.85 0.75 2.92
C PRO A 50 42.23 1.22 4.24
N ILE A 51 40.99 0.81 4.51
CA ILE A 51 40.42 0.88 5.86
C ILE A 51 39.96 -0.51 6.29
N ILE A 52 40.60 -0.96 7.36
CA ILE A 52 40.44 -2.20 8.11
C ILE A 52 39.23 -2.06 9.05
N GLY A 53 38.36 -3.08 9.14
CA GLY A 53 37.17 -2.95 10.01
C GLY A 53 36.31 -4.19 10.27
N ARG A 54 36.91 -5.38 10.41
CA ARG A 54 36.43 -6.55 11.20
C ARG A 54 34.94 -6.95 11.14
N SER A 55 34.64 -7.95 10.31
CA SER A 55 33.52 -8.90 10.51
C SER A 55 33.89 -9.95 11.58
N ARG A 56 33.08 -10.10 12.63
CA ARG A 56 33.20 -11.23 13.58
C ARG A 56 32.51 -12.46 13.00
N LEU A 57 33.33 -13.44 12.59
CA LEU A 57 32.93 -14.82 12.36
C LEU A 57 32.83 -15.54 13.71
N TYR A 58 31.68 -16.14 14.01
CA TYR A 58 31.55 -17.09 15.13
C TYR A 58 31.97 -18.49 14.66
N SER A 59 32.81 -19.14 15.48
CA SER A 59 33.44 -20.42 15.19
C SER A 59 32.49 -21.60 15.34
N SER A 60 32.64 -22.56 14.43
CA SER A 60 32.12 -23.92 14.50
C SER A 60 32.80 -24.75 15.61
N THR A 61 32.02 -25.44 16.42
CA THR A 61 32.47 -26.65 17.14
C THR A 61 31.46 -27.77 16.93
N THR A 62 31.95 -28.87 16.36
CA THR A 62 31.28 -30.15 16.20
C THR A 62 31.19 -30.91 17.52
N SER A 63 30.02 -31.45 17.86
CA SER A 63 29.88 -32.68 18.65
C SER A 63 28.65 -33.47 18.21
N THR A 64 28.83 -34.77 18.14
CA THR A 64 28.00 -35.83 17.55
C THR A 64 26.72 -36.18 18.31
N ASP A 65 25.68 -36.51 17.53
CA ASP A 65 24.58 -37.46 17.70
C ASP A 65 23.83 -37.59 19.05
N SER A 66 22.54 -37.24 19.03
CA SER A 66 21.46 -38.21 19.24
C SER A 66 20.08 -37.61 18.89
N ASN A 67 19.21 -38.43 18.30
CA ASN A 67 17.85 -38.11 17.88
C ASN A 67 17.05 -37.27 18.90
N ALA A 68 16.82 -36.00 18.57
CA ALA A 68 15.78 -35.18 19.17
C ALA A 68 14.96 -34.55 18.03
N SER A 69 13.64 -34.73 18.09
CA SER A 69 12.67 -34.06 17.24
C SER A 69 12.97 -32.55 17.19
N VAL A 70 13.17 -32.01 15.99
CA VAL A 70 13.27 -30.56 15.78
C VAL A 70 11.87 -29.96 15.97
N THR A 71 11.47 -29.76 17.22
CA THR A 71 10.55 -28.68 17.57
C THR A 71 11.37 -27.41 17.41
N SER A 72 11.13 -26.64 16.35
CA SER A 72 11.73 -25.31 16.23
C SER A 72 11.31 -24.52 17.48
N SER A 73 12.26 -24.22 18.37
CA SER A 73 12.00 -23.40 19.54
C SER A 73 11.69 -22.00 19.05
N THR A 74 10.41 -21.66 18.90
CA THR A 74 9.98 -20.31 18.53
C THR A 74 10.41 -19.36 19.65
N SER A 75 11.40 -18.52 19.38
CA SER A 75 11.93 -17.58 20.37
C SER A 75 10.96 -16.43 20.59
N LEU A 76 10.79 -16.00 21.84
CA LEU A 76 10.08 -14.78 22.17
C LEU A 76 10.94 -13.55 21.83
N ILE A 77 10.41 -12.63 21.03
CA ILE A 77 11.01 -11.34 20.68
C ILE A 77 9.96 -10.26 20.94
N ASN A 78 10.30 -9.20 21.68
CA ASN A 78 9.38 -8.10 22.00
C ASN A 78 8.00 -8.61 22.48
N ASN A 79 8.02 -9.52 23.47
CA ASN A 79 6.85 -10.16 24.11
C ASN A 79 5.91 -10.95 23.18
N ARG A 80 6.35 -11.31 21.98
CA ARG A 80 5.60 -12.16 21.04
C ARG A 80 6.47 -13.27 20.46
N LEU A 81 5.84 -14.31 19.95
CA LEU A 81 6.55 -15.36 19.21
C LEU A 81 7.15 -14.77 17.93
N SER A 82 8.42 -15.07 17.65
CA SER A 82 9.07 -14.63 16.41
C SER A 82 8.37 -15.20 15.18
N ARG A 83 8.25 -14.38 14.14
CA ARG A 83 7.71 -14.79 12.84
C ARG A 83 8.74 -15.37 11.88
N ALA A 84 10.02 -15.45 12.27
CA ALA A 84 11.12 -15.84 11.37
C ALA A 84 10.96 -17.26 10.80
N SER A 85 10.19 -18.13 11.47
CA SER A 85 9.88 -19.48 11.01
C SER A 85 8.64 -19.58 10.12
N LEU A 86 7.88 -18.49 9.94
CA LEU A 86 6.69 -18.50 9.10
C LEU A 86 7.07 -18.64 7.62
N PRO A 87 6.20 -19.30 6.82
CA PRO A 87 6.39 -19.30 5.38
C PRO A 87 6.30 -17.88 4.82
N SER A 88 6.85 -17.69 3.62
CA SER A 88 6.92 -16.38 2.95
C SER A 88 5.56 -15.73 2.66
N SER A 89 4.45 -16.46 2.81
CA SER A 89 3.10 -15.96 2.62
C SER A 89 2.12 -16.61 3.58
N LEU A 90 1.27 -15.78 4.20
CA LEU A 90 0.22 -16.22 5.11
C LEU A 90 -1.12 -16.39 4.37
N ASP A 91 -1.46 -17.63 4.04
CA ASP A 91 -2.78 -18.09 3.58
C ASP A 91 -3.56 -18.82 4.70
N ALA A 92 -4.79 -19.25 4.43
CA ALA A 92 -5.63 -19.94 5.43
C ALA A 92 -4.94 -21.17 6.04
N ARG A 93 -4.19 -21.92 5.23
CA ARG A 93 -3.50 -23.14 5.67
C ARG A 93 -2.32 -22.80 6.58
N SER A 94 -1.42 -21.95 6.12
CA SER A 94 -0.26 -21.52 6.91
C SER A 94 -0.65 -20.77 8.18
N LEU A 95 -1.75 -20.01 8.17
CA LEU A 95 -2.35 -19.45 9.39
C LEU A 95 -2.78 -20.57 10.35
N SER A 96 -3.49 -21.57 9.85
CA SER A 96 -3.98 -22.70 10.67
C SER A 96 -2.81 -23.48 11.28
N ASP A 97 -1.76 -23.74 10.49
CA ASP A 97 -0.58 -24.49 10.89
C ASP A 97 0.29 -23.71 11.91
N ASN A 98 0.14 -22.39 12.00
CA ASN A 98 0.93 -21.49 12.86
C ASN A 98 0.04 -20.58 13.72
N LEU A 99 -1.11 -21.10 14.17
CA LEU A 99 -2.14 -20.31 14.84
C LEU A 99 -1.63 -19.65 16.14
N ASP A 100 -0.72 -20.29 16.86
CA ASP A 100 -0.10 -19.76 18.08
C ASP A 100 0.72 -18.49 17.82
N ILE A 101 1.53 -18.49 16.76
CA ILE A 101 2.29 -17.31 16.32
C ILE A 101 1.31 -16.21 15.92
N VAL A 102 0.31 -16.52 15.11
CA VAL A 102 -0.70 -15.55 14.65
C VAL A 102 -1.41 -14.90 15.84
N LEU A 103 -1.91 -15.69 16.79
CA LEU A 103 -2.57 -15.18 17.99
C LEU A 103 -1.62 -14.33 18.86
N SER A 104 -0.34 -14.71 18.96
CA SER A 104 0.67 -13.92 19.68
C SER A 104 0.86 -12.52 19.06
N HIS A 105 0.95 -12.42 17.73
CA HIS A 105 1.05 -11.13 17.04
C HIS A 105 -0.25 -10.31 17.13
N LEU A 106 -1.43 -10.95 17.00
CA LEU A 106 -2.71 -10.26 17.17
C LEU A 106 -2.87 -9.69 18.59
N SER A 107 -2.45 -10.44 19.61
CA SER A 107 -2.41 -9.95 21.00
C SER A 107 -1.44 -8.78 21.15
N ALA A 108 -0.24 -8.86 20.56
CA ALA A 108 0.71 -7.74 20.58
C ALA A 108 0.12 -6.49 19.92
N ARG A 109 -0.69 -6.65 18.87
CA ARG A 109 -1.42 -5.56 18.20
C ARG A 109 -2.63 -5.01 18.97
N ARG A 110 -2.89 -5.50 20.19
CA ARG A 110 -4.08 -5.16 20.98
C ARG A 110 -5.37 -5.43 20.20
N ALA A 111 -5.37 -6.49 19.38
CA ALA A 111 -6.52 -6.84 18.57
C ALA A 111 -7.74 -7.18 19.44
N SER A 112 -8.94 -6.87 18.93
CA SER A 112 -10.19 -7.17 19.62
C SER A 112 -10.39 -8.68 19.80
N GLU A 113 -11.21 -9.07 20.78
CA GLU A 113 -11.60 -10.46 20.95
C GLU A 113 -12.26 -11.04 19.69
N GLU A 114 -13.03 -10.22 18.97
CA GLU A 114 -13.59 -10.57 17.66
C GLU A 114 -12.49 -10.94 16.64
N THR A 115 -11.41 -10.16 16.56
CA THR A 115 -10.28 -10.43 15.66
C THR A 115 -9.56 -11.73 16.07
N MET A 116 -9.37 -11.94 17.37
CA MET A 116 -8.78 -13.17 17.91
C MET A 116 -9.62 -14.39 17.59
N ASN A 117 -10.95 -14.27 17.69
CA ASN A 117 -11.89 -15.34 17.36
C ASN A 117 -11.94 -15.59 15.85
N ALA A 118 -11.84 -14.55 15.01
CA ALA A 118 -11.73 -14.71 13.56
C ALA A 118 -10.55 -15.60 13.16
N ALA A 119 -9.36 -15.41 13.76
CA ALA A 119 -8.20 -16.27 13.51
C ALA A 119 -8.44 -17.73 13.90
N LYS A 120 -9.08 -17.98 15.06
CA LYS A 120 -9.45 -19.33 15.49
C LYS A 120 -10.48 -19.97 14.57
N SER A 121 -11.50 -19.20 14.16
CA SER A 121 -12.54 -19.64 13.23
C SER A 121 -11.96 -20.03 11.87
N ILE A 122 -10.97 -19.31 11.35
CA ILE A 122 -10.27 -19.69 10.12
C ILE A 122 -9.62 -21.07 10.27
N SER A 123 -8.95 -21.33 11.40
CA SER A 123 -8.33 -22.64 11.67
C SER A 123 -9.35 -23.78 11.73
N THR A 124 -10.49 -23.55 12.39
CA THR A 124 -11.61 -24.51 12.43
C THR A 124 -12.20 -24.76 11.04
N LEU A 125 -12.52 -23.69 10.29
CA LEU A 125 -13.08 -23.77 8.94
C LEU A 125 -12.12 -24.46 7.96
N ASN A 126 -10.81 -24.20 8.07
CA ASN A 126 -9.81 -24.86 7.24
C ASN A 126 -9.73 -26.37 7.55
N SER A 127 -9.84 -26.76 8.82
CA SER A 127 -9.88 -28.18 9.22
C SER A 127 -11.12 -28.88 8.65
N GLU A 128 -12.29 -28.23 8.72
CA GLU A 128 -13.53 -28.72 8.12
C GLU A 128 -13.42 -28.83 6.59
N ARG A 129 -12.86 -27.81 5.95
CA ARG A 129 -12.60 -27.77 4.51
C ARG A 129 -11.76 -28.95 4.05
N VAL A 130 -10.69 -29.30 4.78
CA VAL A 130 -9.84 -30.45 4.44
C VAL A 130 -10.64 -31.76 4.48
N VAL A 131 -11.49 -31.96 5.49
CA VAL A 131 -12.35 -33.16 5.60
C VAL A 131 -13.38 -33.21 4.47
N LEU A 132 -14.01 -32.08 4.15
CA LEU A 132 -15.01 -32.00 3.09
C LEU A 132 -14.42 -32.23 1.69
N ILE A 133 -13.20 -31.74 1.42
CA ILE A 133 -12.48 -32.04 0.17
C ILE A 133 -12.31 -33.54 0.01
N GLN A 134 -11.87 -34.24 1.07
CA GLN A 134 -11.70 -35.69 1.02
C GLN A 134 -13.04 -36.41 0.75
N LYS A 135 -14.11 -36.04 1.44
CA LYS A 135 -15.45 -36.62 1.23
C LYS A 135 -15.97 -36.39 -0.19
N ARG A 136 -15.76 -35.19 -0.75
CA ARG A 136 -16.14 -34.87 -2.13
C ARG A 136 -15.36 -35.74 -3.12
N ASP A 137 -14.05 -35.88 -2.92
CA ASP A 137 -13.19 -36.67 -3.80
C ASP A 137 -13.58 -38.16 -3.74
N ASP A 138 -13.91 -38.69 -2.56
CA ASP A 138 -14.45 -40.04 -2.38
C ASP A 138 -15.81 -40.23 -3.09
N ALA A 139 -16.72 -39.26 -2.98
CA ALA A 139 -18.02 -39.28 -3.68
C ALA A 139 -17.87 -39.23 -5.21
N LEU A 140 -16.94 -38.41 -5.71
CA LEU A 140 -16.61 -38.33 -7.13
C LEU A 140 -15.97 -39.63 -7.64
N GLN A 141 -15.08 -40.24 -6.86
CA GLN A 141 -14.50 -41.54 -7.17
C GLN A 141 -15.60 -42.61 -7.26
N LYS A 142 -16.48 -42.68 -6.25
CA LYS A 142 -17.62 -43.61 -6.22
C LYS A 142 -18.53 -43.42 -7.43
N ARG A 143 -18.86 -42.17 -7.80
CA ARG A 143 -19.64 -41.86 -9.00
C ARG A 143 -18.97 -42.39 -10.27
N ASN A 144 -17.67 -42.20 -10.41
CA ASN A 144 -16.91 -42.64 -11.58
C ASN A 144 -16.86 -44.17 -11.67
N GLU A 145 -16.66 -44.86 -10.55
CA GLU A 145 -16.67 -46.32 -10.47
C GLU A 145 -18.04 -46.90 -10.83
N LEU A 146 -19.13 -46.35 -10.27
CA LEU A 146 -20.50 -46.76 -10.59
C LEU A 146 -20.85 -46.49 -12.06
N SER A 147 -20.43 -45.35 -12.61
CA SER A 147 -20.63 -45.02 -14.03
C SER A 147 -19.91 -45.99 -14.95
N ALA A 148 -18.69 -46.41 -14.58
CA ALA A 148 -17.95 -47.43 -15.33
C ALA A 148 -18.65 -48.80 -15.28
N GLN A 149 -19.22 -49.18 -14.12
CA GLN A 149 -20.01 -50.41 -13.97
C GLN A 149 -21.28 -50.36 -14.82
N VAL A 150 -22.01 -49.24 -14.83
CA VAL A 150 -23.17 -49.02 -15.73
C VAL A 150 -22.77 -49.21 -17.18
N GLY A 151 -21.65 -48.60 -17.62
CA GLY A 151 -21.15 -48.73 -18.99
C GLY A 151 -20.69 -50.15 -19.35
N LYS A 152 -20.26 -50.95 -18.37
CA LYS A 152 -19.94 -52.38 -18.56
C LYS A 152 -21.22 -53.21 -18.72
N LEU A 153 -22.19 -53.07 -17.81
CA LEU A 153 -23.45 -53.81 -17.86
C LEU A 153 -24.30 -53.46 -19.09
N MET A 154 -24.32 -52.19 -19.50
CA MET A 154 -24.97 -51.77 -20.75
C MET A 154 -24.36 -52.47 -21.97
N ARG A 155 -23.05 -52.73 -22.00
CA ARG A 155 -22.39 -53.47 -23.10
C ARG A 155 -22.72 -54.96 -23.05
N GLU A 156 -22.77 -55.54 -21.86
CA GLU A 156 -23.10 -56.95 -21.65
C GLU A 156 -24.58 -57.25 -21.99
N ASN A 157 -25.49 -56.33 -21.68
CA ASN A 157 -26.93 -56.44 -21.94
C ASN A 157 -27.38 -55.86 -23.30
N LYS A 158 -26.48 -55.75 -24.28
CA LYS A 158 -26.76 -55.25 -25.65
C LYS A 158 -27.46 -53.87 -25.70
N GLY A 159 -27.20 -53.02 -24.72
CA GLY A 159 -27.78 -51.68 -24.63
C GLY A 159 -29.15 -51.60 -23.94
N ASP A 160 -29.62 -52.69 -23.34
CA ASP A 160 -30.85 -52.67 -22.55
C ASP A 160 -30.66 -51.84 -21.26
N SER A 161 -31.20 -50.62 -21.27
CA SER A 161 -31.09 -49.67 -20.18
C SER A 161 -32.08 -49.88 -19.04
N GLU A 162 -33.04 -50.80 -19.20
CA GLU A 162 -34.15 -50.98 -18.27
C GLU A 162 -34.00 -52.16 -17.32
N SER A 163 -32.88 -52.88 -17.37
CA SER A 163 -32.62 -53.89 -16.33
C SER A 163 -32.49 -53.24 -14.95
N ASP A 164 -33.17 -53.81 -13.94
CA ASP A 164 -33.22 -53.28 -12.57
C ASP A 164 -31.84 -52.97 -11.99
N GLY A 165 -30.83 -53.79 -12.31
CA GLY A 165 -29.44 -53.57 -11.88
C GLY A 165 -28.79 -52.33 -12.49
N ILE A 166 -29.10 -52.01 -13.75
CA ILE A 166 -28.60 -50.79 -14.43
C ILE A 166 -29.31 -49.55 -13.89
N ILE A 167 -30.63 -49.63 -13.63
CA ILE A 167 -31.39 -48.53 -13.04
C ILE A 167 -30.85 -48.22 -11.63
N SER A 168 -30.66 -49.23 -10.78
CA SER A 168 -30.13 -49.06 -9.43
C SER A 168 -28.72 -48.45 -9.41
N LEU A 169 -27.82 -48.90 -10.28
CA LEU A 169 -26.47 -48.35 -10.36
C LEU A 169 -26.45 -46.91 -10.91
N LYS A 170 -27.32 -46.59 -11.86
CA LYS A 170 -27.51 -45.21 -12.34
C LYS A 170 -28.01 -44.30 -11.23
N GLU A 171 -28.98 -44.77 -10.43
CA GLU A 171 -29.50 -44.02 -9.30
C GLU A 171 -28.42 -43.79 -8.23
N GLN A 172 -27.64 -44.81 -7.87
CA GLN A 172 -26.51 -44.66 -6.94
C GLN A 172 -25.42 -43.72 -7.47
N ALA A 173 -25.14 -43.76 -8.78
CA ALA A 173 -24.20 -42.83 -9.42
C ALA A 173 -24.73 -41.40 -9.39
N SER A 174 -26.03 -41.20 -9.62
CA SER A 174 -26.69 -39.90 -9.50
C SER A 174 -26.59 -39.38 -8.07
N GLN A 175 -26.95 -40.19 -7.07
CA GLN A 175 -26.88 -39.83 -5.65
C GLN A 175 -25.45 -39.45 -5.22
N ALA A 176 -24.43 -40.19 -5.66
CA ALA A 176 -23.03 -39.83 -5.39
C ALA A 176 -22.62 -38.51 -6.07
N GLY A 177 -23.18 -38.21 -7.25
CA GLY A 177 -23.02 -36.93 -7.92
C GLY A 177 -23.71 -35.78 -7.16
N ASP A 178 -24.93 -36.00 -6.68
CA ASP A 178 -25.70 -35.03 -5.91
C ASP A 178 -25.02 -34.74 -4.55
N GLU A 179 -24.49 -35.76 -3.88
CA GLU A 179 -23.67 -35.63 -2.66
C GLU A 179 -22.42 -34.79 -2.92
N ALA A 180 -21.67 -35.07 -3.99
CA ALA A 180 -20.48 -34.29 -4.35
C ALA A 180 -20.83 -32.81 -4.63
N ASN A 181 -21.93 -32.55 -5.33
CA ASN A 181 -22.40 -31.19 -5.63
C ASN A 181 -22.84 -30.44 -4.36
N ALA A 182 -23.51 -31.12 -3.43
CA ALA A 182 -23.89 -30.55 -2.15
C ALA A 182 -22.65 -30.16 -1.32
N ILE A 183 -21.65 -31.05 -1.25
CA ILE A 183 -20.38 -30.77 -0.55
C ILE A 183 -19.64 -29.61 -1.22
N GLU A 184 -19.61 -29.53 -2.55
CA GLU A 184 -18.99 -28.42 -3.28
C GLU A 184 -19.64 -27.08 -2.95
N THR A 185 -20.97 -27.05 -2.78
CA THR A 185 -21.70 -25.84 -2.35
C THR A 185 -21.24 -25.40 -0.96
N THR A 186 -21.16 -26.32 0.00
CA THR A 186 -20.65 -26.03 1.35
C THR A 186 -19.18 -25.59 1.35
N LEU A 187 -18.33 -26.20 0.51
CA LEU A 187 -16.94 -25.80 0.35
C LEU A 187 -16.81 -24.34 -0.12
N ASN A 188 -17.66 -23.93 -1.06
CA ASN A 188 -17.69 -22.54 -1.55
C ASN A 188 -18.12 -21.55 -0.46
N GLU A 189 -19.11 -21.92 0.36
CA GLU A 189 -19.54 -21.10 1.51
C GLU A 189 -18.43 -20.96 2.55
N ILE A 190 -17.76 -22.08 2.89
CA ILE A 190 -16.61 -22.07 3.80
C ILE A 190 -15.50 -21.19 3.25
N GLU A 191 -15.16 -21.31 1.96
CA GLU A 191 -14.12 -20.51 1.34
C GLU A 191 -14.45 -19.01 1.35
N SER A 192 -15.69 -18.65 1.04
CA SER A 192 -16.18 -17.27 1.14
C SER A 192 -16.05 -16.72 2.57
N ASN A 193 -16.47 -17.51 3.57
CA ASN A 193 -16.39 -17.11 4.98
C ASN A 193 -14.94 -16.96 5.45
N MET A 194 -14.05 -17.90 5.10
CA MET A 194 -12.64 -17.80 5.42
C MET A 194 -11.99 -16.57 4.79
N ASN A 195 -12.30 -16.25 3.53
CA ASN A 195 -11.78 -15.08 2.85
C ASN A 195 -12.22 -13.78 3.53
N ALA A 196 -13.49 -13.70 3.95
CA ALA A 196 -14.00 -12.55 4.70
C ALA A 196 -13.29 -12.39 6.07
N LEU A 197 -13.06 -13.49 6.79
CA LEU A 197 -12.33 -13.46 8.06
C LEU A 197 -10.85 -13.10 7.85
N LEU A 198 -10.18 -13.65 6.85
CA LEU A 198 -8.81 -13.31 6.52
C LEU A 198 -8.68 -11.82 6.16
N ALA A 199 -9.66 -11.26 5.47
CA ALA A 199 -9.69 -9.85 5.11
C ALA A 199 -9.81 -8.91 6.33
N SER A 200 -10.33 -9.39 7.47
CA SER A 200 -10.43 -8.60 8.71
C SER A 200 -9.19 -8.68 9.61
N LEU A 201 -8.29 -9.64 9.36
CA LEU A 201 -7.07 -9.77 10.15
C LEU A 201 -5.99 -8.75 9.73
N PRO A 202 -5.35 -8.06 10.70
CA PRO A 202 -4.21 -7.21 10.41
C PRO A 202 -2.98 -8.03 10.01
N ASN A 203 -1.99 -7.36 9.46
CA ASN A 203 -0.70 -7.98 9.15
C ASN A 203 0.05 -8.39 10.42
N LEU A 204 0.93 -9.38 10.27
CA LEU A 204 1.84 -9.77 11.33
C LEU A 204 2.99 -8.78 11.44
N LEU A 205 3.34 -8.42 12.67
CA LEU A 205 4.43 -7.50 12.98
C LEU A 205 5.79 -8.09 12.63
N ASP A 206 6.70 -7.30 12.08
CA ASP A 206 8.13 -7.64 12.00
C ASP A 206 8.74 -7.76 13.40
N ASP A 207 9.77 -8.58 13.57
CA ASP A 207 10.44 -8.78 14.87
C ASP A 207 11.10 -7.49 15.40
N ILE A 208 11.44 -6.51 14.55
CA ILE A 208 11.99 -5.22 14.98
C ILE A 208 10.99 -4.31 15.71
N VAL A 209 9.67 -4.58 15.60
CA VAL A 209 8.62 -3.73 16.19
C VAL A 209 8.64 -3.85 17.71
N PRO A 210 8.86 -2.76 18.47
CA PRO A 210 8.83 -2.79 19.93
C PRO A 210 7.41 -3.11 20.41
N ASP A 211 7.30 -3.74 21.58
CA ASP A 211 5.99 -3.90 22.23
C ASP A 211 5.55 -2.58 22.87
N GLY A 212 4.27 -2.25 22.76
CA GLY A 212 3.71 -1.04 23.33
C GLY A 212 2.22 -0.90 23.07
N ASP A 213 1.51 -0.19 23.95
CA ASP A 213 0.05 -0.05 23.88
C ASP A 213 -0.41 1.03 22.87
N ASN A 214 0.40 2.07 22.67
CA ASN A 214 0.08 3.26 21.87
C ASN A 214 1.36 4.07 21.57
N ASP A 215 1.19 5.21 20.89
CA ASP A 215 2.22 6.16 20.49
C ASP A 215 3.27 6.51 21.56
N SER A 216 2.91 6.54 22.85
CA SER A 216 3.84 6.82 23.95
C SER A 216 4.96 5.78 24.12
N ALA A 217 4.78 4.58 23.57
CA ALA A 217 5.77 3.50 23.58
C ALA A 217 6.58 3.42 22.27
N ASN A 218 6.38 4.34 21.33
CA ASN A 218 7.17 4.43 20.12
C ASN A 218 8.64 4.72 20.44
N GLN A 219 9.55 4.10 19.69
CA GLN A 219 10.98 4.21 19.93
C GLN A 219 11.60 5.28 19.05
N CYS A 220 12.24 6.30 19.64
CA CYS A 220 13.06 7.25 18.89
C CYS A 220 14.32 6.53 18.37
N VAL A 221 14.48 6.50 17.04
CA VAL A 221 15.59 5.84 16.34
C VAL A 221 16.72 6.83 16.09
N SER A 222 16.36 8.05 15.69
CA SER A 222 17.31 9.14 15.42
C SER A 222 16.61 10.49 15.48
N GLU A 223 17.38 11.53 15.76
CA GLU A 223 16.94 12.93 15.70
C GLU A 223 17.87 13.71 14.78
N TRP A 224 17.35 14.74 14.13
CA TRP A 224 18.11 15.61 13.24
C TRP A 224 17.72 17.08 13.44
N GLY A 225 18.72 17.96 13.35
CA GLY A 225 18.56 19.40 13.47
C GLY A 225 18.68 19.92 14.91
N ASP A 226 18.74 21.25 15.04
CA ASP A 226 18.67 21.96 16.31
C ASP A 226 17.45 22.89 16.26
N VAL A 227 16.51 22.68 17.20
CA VAL A 227 15.25 23.44 17.30
C VAL A 227 15.46 24.94 17.52
N ASN A 228 16.66 25.36 17.95
CA ASN A 228 17.00 26.77 18.17
C ASN A 228 17.79 27.39 17.00
N ALA A 229 18.31 26.60 16.07
CA ALA A 229 19.21 27.11 15.02
C ALA A 229 18.50 28.13 14.11
N LEU A 230 17.29 27.80 13.64
CA LEU A 230 16.52 28.70 12.78
C LEU A 230 15.92 29.89 13.56
N PRO A 231 15.30 29.72 14.75
CA PRO A 231 14.93 30.84 15.61
C PRO A 231 16.05 31.87 15.82
N ASN A 232 17.27 31.41 16.14
CA ASN A 232 18.43 32.28 16.35
C ASN A 232 18.80 33.04 15.07
N GLN A 233 18.74 32.40 13.90
CA GLN A 233 19.01 33.03 12.61
C GLN A 233 17.94 34.07 12.22
N LEU A 234 16.69 33.85 12.63
CA LEU A 234 15.56 34.74 12.36
C LEU A 234 15.39 35.86 13.39
N GLY A 235 16.29 35.93 14.38
CA GLY A 235 16.30 36.98 15.39
C GLY A 235 15.23 36.82 16.46
N TRP A 236 14.80 35.60 16.77
CA TRP A 236 13.90 35.34 17.89
C TRP A 236 14.61 35.69 19.21
N THR A 237 13.88 36.32 20.11
CA THR A 237 14.31 36.62 21.48
C THR A 237 13.70 35.62 22.46
N GLU A 238 14.19 35.57 23.70
CA GLU A 238 13.67 34.64 24.72
C GLU A 238 12.19 34.86 25.06
N ASP A 239 11.69 36.08 24.83
CA ASP A 239 10.29 36.48 25.03
C ASP A 239 9.43 36.39 23.76
N PHE A 240 9.97 35.91 22.64
CA PHE A 240 9.20 35.71 21.43
C PHE A 240 8.31 34.46 21.55
N GLU A 241 6.99 34.67 21.47
CA GLU A 241 6.01 33.58 21.46
C GLU A 241 5.63 33.23 20.01
N PRO A 242 6.03 32.04 19.49
CA PRO A 242 5.75 31.65 18.11
C PRO A 242 4.25 31.49 17.87
N LEU A 243 3.75 32.13 16.81
CA LEU A 243 2.35 32.02 16.43
C LEU A 243 2.05 30.64 15.81
N TRP A 244 0.79 30.25 15.88
CA TRP A 244 0.27 29.09 15.18
C TRP A 244 0.20 29.38 13.68
N HIS A 245 0.41 28.36 12.86
CA HIS A 245 0.40 28.49 11.39
C HIS A 245 -0.84 29.16 10.80
N ASP A 246 -2.03 28.99 11.39
CA ASP A 246 -3.25 29.62 10.91
C ASP A 246 -3.29 31.13 11.22
N ASP A 247 -2.81 31.56 12.39
CA ASP A 247 -2.60 32.97 12.71
C ASP A 247 -1.57 33.62 11.78
N ILE A 248 -0.47 32.91 11.49
CA ILE A 248 0.56 33.36 10.54
C ILE A 248 -0.05 33.50 9.15
N ALA A 249 -0.74 32.47 8.65
CA ALA A 249 -1.39 32.51 7.34
C ALA A 249 -2.46 33.60 7.26
N ALA A 250 -3.22 33.86 8.33
CA ALA A 250 -4.19 34.95 8.42
C ALA A 250 -3.50 36.32 8.36
N ASN A 251 -2.39 36.50 9.09
CA ASN A 251 -1.57 37.72 9.07
C ASN A 251 -0.97 37.99 7.69
N LEU A 252 -0.65 36.94 6.92
CA LEU A 252 -0.22 37.03 5.52
C LEU A 252 -1.39 37.29 4.54
N GLY A 253 -2.64 37.29 5.02
CA GLY A 253 -3.84 37.39 4.21
C GLY A 253 -4.12 36.17 3.34
N GLY A 254 -3.50 35.03 3.65
CA GLY A 254 -3.57 33.79 2.89
C GLY A 254 -4.51 32.73 3.49
N TRP A 255 -5.18 33.01 4.61
CA TRP A 255 -6.11 32.09 5.27
C TRP A 255 -7.57 32.54 5.12
N ASN A 256 -8.42 31.69 4.51
CA ASN A 256 -9.84 31.99 4.30
C ASN A 256 -10.73 30.84 4.80
N SER A 257 -10.83 30.71 6.13
CA SER A 257 -11.65 29.68 6.78
C SER A 257 -13.16 29.93 6.58
N GLU A 258 -13.62 31.18 6.61
CA GLU A 258 -15.05 31.50 6.45
C GLU A 258 -15.59 31.03 5.10
N ALA A 259 -14.85 31.27 4.01
CA ALA A 259 -15.25 30.78 2.70
C ALA A 259 -15.23 29.24 2.64
N ALA A 260 -14.23 28.60 3.23
CA ALA A 260 -14.14 27.13 3.25
C ALA A 260 -15.31 26.51 4.02
N VAL A 261 -15.64 27.04 5.20
CA VAL A 261 -16.78 26.59 6.00
C VAL A 261 -18.09 26.82 5.25
N SER A 262 -18.26 27.96 4.58
CA SER A 262 -19.46 28.23 3.78
C SER A 262 -19.63 27.29 2.59
N MET A 263 -18.54 26.78 2.00
CA MET A 263 -18.58 25.90 0.82
C MET A 263 -18.65 24.42 1.18
N SER A 264 -17.92 23.98 2.21
CA SER A 264 -17.65 22.56 2.46
C SER A 264 -17.85 22.14 3.92
N GLY A 265 -18.00 23.10 4.85
CA GLY A 265 -18.13 22.83 6.29
C GLY A 265 -16.80 22.80 7.04
N ALA A 266 -16.83 22.30 8.27
CA ALA A 266 -15.66 22.24 9.15
C ALA A 266 -14.54 21.34 8.58
N ARG A 267 -13.30 21.55 9.05
CA ARG A 267 -12.09 20.80 8.64
C ARG A 267 -11.74 20.88 7.14
N PHE A 268 -12.33 21.83 6.42
CA PHE A 268 -11.84 22.29 5.12
C PHE A 268 -11.20 23.67 5.27
N VAL A 269 -10.17 23.94 4.46
CA VAL A 269 -9.44 25.22 4.46
C VAL A 269 -9.30 25.71 3.03
N SER A 270 -9.44 27.02 2.84
CA SER A 270 -9.13 27.70 1.58
C SER A 270 -7.92 28.59 1.80
N LEU A 271 -6.81 28.26 1.15
CA LEU A 271 -5.60 29.06 1.14
C LEU A 271 -5.62 30.02 -0.05
N THR A 272 -5.10 31.23 0.12
CA THR A 272 -5.02 32.23 -0.96
C THR A 272 -3.65 32.90 -1.03
N GLY A 273 -3.41 33.62 -2.13
CA GLY A 273 -2.21 34.44 -2.30
C GLY A 273 -0.90 33.67 -2.21
N SER A 274 0.07 34.25 -1.49
CA SER A 274 1.42 33.67 -1.34
C SER A 274 1.44 32.38 -0.53
N VAL A 275 0.49 32.17 0.40
CA VAL A 275 0.40 30.94 1.21
C VAL A 275 -0.04 29.76 0.33
N ALA A 276 -1.04 29.94 -0.52
CA ALA A 276 -1.42 28.93 -1.51
C ALA A 276 -0.29 28.64 -2.52
N ARG A 277 0.48 29.67 -2.90
CA ARG A 277 1.67 29.49 -3.74
C ARG A 277 2.74 28.65 -3.02
N LEU A 278 2.95 28.87 -1.71
CA LEU A 278 3.90 28.13 -0.90
C LEU A 278 3.50 26.65 -0.79
N GLU A 279 2.22 26.34 -0.60
CA GLU A 279 1.72 24.96 -0.64
C GLU A 279 2.09 24.28 -1.97
N ARG A 280 1.80 24.94 -3.10
CA ARG A 280 2.16 24.42 -4.43
C ARG A 280 3.68 24.29 -4.63
N ALA A 281 4.46 25.22 -4.08
CA ALA A 281 5.93 25.17 -4.15
C ALA A 281 6.48 23.94 -3.42
N ILE A 282 5.97 23.65 -2.22
CA ILE A 282 6.30 22.45 -1.46
C ILE A 282 5.95 21.19 -2.25
N SER A 283 4.72 21.12 -2.80
CA SER A 283 4.29 19.98 -3.62
C SER A 283 5.20 19.71 -4.81
N SER A 284 5.56 20.77 -5.55
CA SER A 284 6.38 20.66 -6.75
C SER A 284 7.80 20.23 -6.41
N TYR A 285 8.37 20.84 -5.36
CA TYR A 285 9.70 20.50 -4.88
C TYR A 285 9.79 19.02 -4.46
N PHE A 286 8.80 18.51 -3.73
CA PHE A 286 8.77 17.09 -3.33
C PHE A 286 8.67 16.12 -4.50
N LEU A 287 7.89 16.44 -5.54
CA LEU A 287 7.86 15.64 -6.77
C LEU A 287 9.22 15.62 -7.47
N ASP A 288 9.86 16.78 -7.58
CA ASP A 288 11.18 16.89 -8.22
C ASP A 288 12.25 16.12 -7.42
N ARG A 289 12.22 16.19 -6.09
CA ARG A 289 13.08 15.37 -5.21
C ARG A 289 12.85 13.87 -5.42
N ALA A 290 11.60 13.43 -5.50
CA ALA A 290 11.30 12.02 -5.76
C ALA A 290 11.80 11.58 -7.14
N SER A 291 11.59 12.40 -8.18
CA SER A 291 12.06 12.12 -9.53
C SER A 291 13.59 11.98 -9.62
N GLU A 292 14.34 12.81 -8.89
CA GLU A 292 15.81 12.71 -8.79
C GLU A 292 16.30 11.40 -8.15
N LYS A 293 15.45 10.74 -7.35
CA LYS A 293 15.74 9.43 -6.75
C LYS A 293 15.26 8.25 -7.62
N GLY A 294 14.81 8.52 -8.85
CA GLY A 294 14.41 7.50 -9.82
C GLY A 294 12.97 7.00 -9.66
N TYR A 295 12.12 7.71 -8.92
CA TYR A 295 10.70 7.41 -8.89
C TYR A 295 10.06 7.86 -10.21
N THR A 296 9.15 7.03 -10.73
CA THR A 296 8.32 7.40 -11.87
C THR A 296 7.14 8.22 -11.37
N GLU A 297 7.01 9.46 -11.85
CA GLU A 297 5.87 10.31 -11.53
C GLU A 297 4.59 9.80 -12.20
N VAL A 298 3.50 9.75 -11.42
CA VAL A 298 2.19 9.28 -11.85
C VAL A 298 1.11 10.28 -11.43
N SER A 299 0.18 10.54 -12.34
CA SER A 299 -1.07 11.27 -12.05
C SER A 299 -2.24 10.27 -12.03
N PRO A 300 -2.58 9.67 -10.87
CA PRO A 300 -3.58 8.61 -10.80
C PRO A 300 -5.03 9.13 -10.78
N PRO A 301 -6.03 8.27 -11.05
CA PRO A 301 -7.43 8.56 -10.74
C PRO A 301 -7.64 8.83 -9.24
N LEU A 302 -8.50 9.79 -8.93
CA LEU A 302 -8.87 10.12 -7.54
C LEU A 302 -10.11 9.37 -7.05
N VAL A 303 -10.84 8.73 -7.96
CA VAL A 303 -11.99 7.87 -7.67
C VAL A 303 -11.61 6.44 -8.02
N VAL A 304 -11.77 5.54 -7.06
CA VAL A 304 -11.36 4.12 -7.17
C VAL A 304 -12.51 3.18 -6.79
N SER A 305 -12.39 1.93 -7.23
CA SER A 305 -13.34 0.86 -6.91
C SER A 305 -13.17 0.36 -5.47
N ARG A 306 -14.20 -0.33 -4.95
CA ARG A 306 -14.12 -1.09 -3.70
C ARG A 306 -12.95 -2.07 -3.71
N SER A 307 -12.79 -2.84 -4.78
CA SER A 307 -11.71 -3.83 -4.93
C SER A 307 -10.31 -3.20 -4.81
N SER A 308 -10.13 -1.96 -5.28
CA SER A 308 -8.84 -1.26 -5.12
C SER A 308 -8.53 -0.98 -3.65
N LEU A 309 -9.53 -0.54 -2.89
CA LEU A 309 -9.42 -0.25 -1.45
C LEU A 309 -9.29 -1.53 -0.61
N GLU A 310 -9.89 -2.65 -1.04
CA GLU A 310 -9.68 -3.96 -0.41
C GLU A 310 -8.26 -4.47 -0.66
N GLY A 311 -7.71 -4.23 -1.86
CA GLY A 311 -6.34 -4.57 -2.24
C GLY A 311 -5.28 -3.92 -1.34
N THR A 312 -5.44 -2.64 -1.04
CA THR A 312 -4.54 -1.87 -0.15
C THR A 312 -5.03 -1.79 1.30
N SER A 313 -6.06 -2.56 1.66
CA SER A 313 -6.56 -2.82 3.03
C SER A 313 -7.30 -1.69 3.75
N GLN A 314 -7.74 -0.65 3.03
CA GLN A 314 -8.67 0.32 3.59
C GLN A 314 -10.04 -0.33 3.85
N LEU A 315 -10.46 -1.27 2.99
CA LEU A 315 -11.69 -2.03 3.18
C LEU A 315 -11.42 -3.48 3.59
N PRO A 316 -12.32 -4.08 4.40
CA PRO A 316 -13.61 -3.54 4.86
C PRO A 316 -13.53 -2.68 6.14
N LYS A 317 -12.39 -2.64 6.83
CA LYS A 317 -12.29 -2.13 8.21
C LYS A 317 -12.51 -0.60 8.35
N PHE A 318 -12.07 0.18 7.37
CA PHE A 318 -12.04 1.65 7.46
C PHE A 318 -13.07 2.31 6.53
N GLU A 319 -14.22 1.66 6.27
CA GLU A 319 -15.25 2.22 5.37
C GLU A 319 -15.79 3.56 5.87
N GLU A 320 -15.94 3.75 7.19
CA GLU A 320 -16.42 5.00 7.79
C GLU A 320 -15.44 6.18 7.59
N ASP A 321 -14.17 5.90 7.32
CA ASP A 321 -13.13 6.91 7.09
C ASP A 321 -13.03 7.36 5.62
N LEU A 322 -13.83 6.76 4.74
CA LEU A 322 -13.79 7.01 3.29
C LEU A 322 -14.97 7.86 2.81
N PHE A 323 -14.69 8.75 1.85
CA PHE A 323 -15.75 9.43 1.10
C PHE A 323 -16.26 8.52 -0.02
N LYS A 324 -17.47 7.97 0.15
CA LYS A 324 -18.15 7.13 -0.83
C LYS A 324 -18.96 7.97 -1.82
N ILE A 325 -18.84 7.66 -3.11
CA ILE A 325 -19.68 8.23 -4.17
C ILE A 325 -20.98 7.45 -4.24
N VAL A 326 -22.09 8.17 -4.26
CA VAL A 326 -23.44 7.59 -4.30
C VAL A 326 -23.60 6.76 -5.58
N ARG A 327 -24.02 5.51 -5.44
CA ARG A 327 -24.04 4.51 -6.52
C ARG A 327 -24.91 4.91 -7.71
N GLU A 328 -26.01 5.62 -7.47
CA GLU A 328 -26.89 6.17 -8.50
C GLU A 328 -26.18 7.21 -9.39
N SER A 329 -25.11 7.84 -8.89
CA SER A 329 -24.33 8.82 -9.63
C SER A 329 -23.19 8.19 -10.43
N HIS A 330 -22.42 7.28 -9.83
CA HIS A 330 -21.26 6.67 -10.48
C HIS A 330 -20.88 5.34 -9.83
N THR A 331 -20.31 4.45 -10.63
CA THR A 331 -19.69 3.18 -10.20
C THR A 331 -18.34 3.03 -10.88
N CYS A 332 -17.39 2.39 -10.21
CA CYS A 332 -16.11 2.04 -10.79
C CYS A 332 -16.13 0.56 -11.16
N ASN A 333 -16.14 0.24 -12.46
CA ASN A 333 -16.23 -1.14 -12.96
C ASN A 333 -17.45 -1.93 -12.43
N GLY A 334 -18.58 -1.25 -12.20
CA GLY A 334 -19.79 -1.85 -11.64
C GLY A 334 -19.78 -2.01 -10.11
N GLU A 335 -18.71 -1.59 -9.44
CA GLU A 335 -18.55 -1.59 -7.99
C GLU A 335 -18.84 -0.20 -7.38
N ASP A 336 -18.97 -0.18 -6.05
CA ASP A 336 -18.98 1.07 -5.29
C ASP A 336 -17.73 1.91 -5.60
N ALA A 337 -17.92 3.23 -5.72
CA ALA A 337 -16.86 4.18 -6.03
C ALA A 337 -16.54 5.05 -4.81
N PHE A 338 -15.25 5.36 -4.61
CA PHE A 338 -14.76 6.09 -3.44
C PHE A 338 -13.68 7.09 -3.83
N LEU A 339 -13.59 8.21 -3.13
CA LEU A 339 -12.41 9.08 -3.20
C LEU A 339 -11.23 8.45 -2.47
N ILE A 340 -10.01 8.65 -2.99
CA ILE A 340 -8.81 8.07 -2.40
C ILE A 340 -8.42 8.76 -1.07
N PRO A 341 -8.08 8.00 -0.01
CA PRO A 341 -7.53 8.56 1.23
C PRO A 341 -6.00 8.79 1.17
N THR A 342 -5.37 8.27 0.11
CA THR A 342 -3.93 8.37 -0.20
C THR A 342 -3.69 7.86 -1.63
N ALA A 343 -2.66 8.38 -2.32
CA ALA A 343 -2.22 7.85 -3.62
C ALA A 343 -1.65 6.42 -3.54
N GLU A 344 -1.32 5.91 -2.35
CA GLU A 344 -0.96 4.50 -2.13
C GLU A 344 -1.98 3.55 -2.79
N VAL A 345 -3.27 3.86 -2.67
CA VAL A 345 -4.37 3.03 -3.18
C VAL A 345 -4.24 2.83 -4.69
N PRO A 346 -4.32 3.87 -5.54
CA PRO A 346 -4.21 3.69 -6.98
C PRO A 346 -2.80 3.25 -7.42
N LEU A 347 -1.73 3.76 -6.80
CA LEU A 347 -0.36 3.45 -7.23
C LEU A 347 -0.03 1.96 -7.05
N THR A 348 -0.37 1.38 -5.90
CA THR A 348 -0.10 -0.03 -5.63
C THR A 348 -1.00 -0.93 -6.50
N ASN A 349 -2.25 -0.52 -6.73
CA ASN A 349 -3.20 -1.27 -7.57
C ASN A 349 -2.92 -1.22 -9.08
N MET A 350 -2.00 -0.38 -9.57
CA MET A 350 -1.58 -0.42 -10.99
C MET A 350 -1.07 -1.80 -11.41
N HIS A 351 -0.60 -2.61 -10.44
CA HIS A 351 -0.10 -3.95 -10.65
C HIS A 351 -1.02 -5.05 -10.09
N SER A 352 -2.26 -4.71 -9.75
CA SER A 352 -3.23 -5.70 -9.28
C SER A 352 -3.46 -6.80 -10.32
N ASN A 353 -3.46 -8.05 -9.87
CA ASN A 353 -3.57 -9.28 -10.66
C ASN A 353 -2.44 -9.53 -11.68
N GLN A 354 -1.29 -8.86 -11.54
CA GLN A 354 -0.15 -9.05 -12.45
C GLN A 354 0.88 -10.07 -11.94
N ILE A 355 1.59 -10.67 -12.89
CA ILE A 355 2.84 -11.42 -12.65
C ILE A 355 3.96 -10.65 -13.34
N LEU A 356 4.78 -9.96 -12.56
CA LEU A 356 5.95 -9.20 -13.01
C LEU A 356 7.14 -10.13 -13.29
N GLU A 357 8.13 -9.67 -14.06
CA GLU A 357 9.44 -10.33 -14.11
C GLU A 357 10.36 -9.75 -13.02
N GLU A 358 11.24 -10.55 -12.43
CA GLU A 358 12.13 -10.08 -11.35
C GLU A 358 13.03 -8.91 -11.80
N SER A 359 13.44 -8.90 -13.08
CA SER A 359 14.25 -7.82 -13.67
C SER A 359 13.58 -6.45 -13.68
N ASP A 360 12.26 -6.39 -13.51
CA ASP A 360 11.52 -5.12 -13.45
C ASP A 360 11.52 -4.53 -12.03
N LEU A 361 11.96 -5.30 -11.01
CA LEU A 361 11.95 -4.90 -9.61
C LEU A 361 13.32 -4.32 -9.16
N PRO A 362 13.33 -3.30 -8.27
CA PRO A 362 12.17 -2.65 -7.67
C PRO A 362 11.50 -1.62 -8.60
N ILE A 363 10.16 -1.60 -8.58
CA ILE A 363 9.38 -0.54 -9.23
C ILE A 363 9.13 0.57 -8.21
N SER A 364 9.38 1.83 -8.58
CA SER A 364 9.22 2.99 -7.69
C SER A 364 8.33 4.06 -8.33
N TYR A 365 7.26 4.47 -7.64
CA TYR A 365 6.32 5.50 -8.09
C TYR A 365 6.20 6.65 -7.10
N CYS A 366 6.01 7.86 -7.64
CA CYS A 366 5.58 9.00 -6.85
C CYS A 366 4.32 9.66 -7.45
N ALA A 367 3.49 10.27 -6.61
CA ALA A 367 2.32 11.02 -7.07
C ALA A 367 1.94 12.12 -6.09
N LEU A 368 1.56 13.29 -6.62
CA LEU A 368 0.90 14.35 -5.87
C LEU A 368 -0.61 14.22 -6.05
N THR A 369 -1.33 14.00 -4.96
CA THR A 369 -2.81 13.95 -5.00
C THR A 369 -3.43 14.70 -3.83
N PRO A 370 -4.64 15.28 -4.00
CA PRO A 370 -5.51 15.50 -2.87
C PRO A 370 -5.91 14.15 -2.27
N CYS A 371 -5.94 14.08 -0.95
CA CYS A 371 -6.30 12.91 -0.15
C CYS A 371 -7.56 13.26 0.67
N PHE A 372 -8.52 12.36 0.71
CA PHE A 372 -9.83 12.58 1.33
C PHE A 372 -10.05 11.61 2.49
N ARG A 373 -10.23 12.11 3.71
CA ARG A 373 -10.48 11.31 4.91
C ARG A 373 -11.64 11.87 5.71
N ALA A 374 -12.60 11.02 6.08
CA ALA A 374 -13.73 11.46 6.89
C ALA A 374 -13.32 11.76 8.34
N GLU A 375 -12.14 11.29 8.79
CA GLU A 375 -11.60 11.52 10.13
C GLU A 375 -12.60 11.12 11.23
N ALA A 376 -13.29 9.99 11.00
CA ALA A 376 -14.29 9.45 11.89
C ALA A 376 -13.65 9.10 13.25
N GLY A 377 -14.34 9.42 14.35
CA GLY A 377 -13.83 9.17 15.70
C GLY A 377 -12.79 10.19 16.22
N SER A 378 -12.40 11.21 15.45
CA SER A 378 -11.45 12.25 15.87
C SER A 378 -12.09 13.46 16.58
N TYR A 379 -13.27 13.30 17.19
CA TYR A 379 -14.06 14.41 17.74
C TYR A 379 -13.27 15.20 18.79
N GLY A 380 -13.11 16.50 18.57
CA GLY A 380 -12.42 17.42 19.47
C GLY A 380 -10.88 17.41 19.41
N ARG A 381 -10.25 16.52 18.63
CA ARG A 381 -8.79 16.51 18.43
C ARG A 381 -8.39 17.30 17.19
N ASP A 382 -7.32 18.10 17.28
CA ASP A 382 -6.72 18.85 16.17
C ASP A 382 -7.77 19.60 15.33
N THR A 383 -8.71 20.29 15.99
CA THR A 383 -9.84 20.96 15.30
C THR A 383 -9.43 22.29 14.66
N ARG A 384 -8.27 22.83 15.04
CA ARG A 384 -7.69 24.08 14.54
C ARG A 384 -6.62 23.78 13.49
N GLY A 385 -6.57 24.59 12.44
CA GLY A 385 -5.46 24.60 11.48
C GLY A 385 -5.48 23.50 10.41
N LEU A 386 -4.30 23.10 9.94
CA LEU A 386 -4.08 22.17 8.82
C LEU A 386 -3.61 20.76 9.24
N ILE A 387 -3.46 20.49 10.54
CA ILE A 387 -2.93 19.20 11.03
C ILE A 387 -3.88 18.04 10.70
N ARG A 388 -5.20 18.26 10.82
CA ARG A 388 -6.24 17.27 10.58
C ARG A 388 -7.43 17.86 9.82
N THR A 389 -7.44 17.66 8.51
CA THR A 389 -8.45 18.17 7.57
C THR A 389 -9.08 17.05 6.76
N HIS A 390 -10.28 17.25 6.24
CA HIS A 390 -10.95 16.26 5.38
C HIS A 390 -10.30 16.14 4.00
N GLN A 391 -9.62 17.19 3.56
CA GLN A 391 -8.87 17.25 2.32
C GLN A 391 -7.49 17.84 2.58
N PHE A 392 -6.44 17.15 2.13
CA PHE A 392 -5.07 17.63 2.17
C PHE A 392 -4.27 17.10 0.98
N TYR A 393 -3.21 17.80 0.58
CA TYR A 393 -2.30 17.30 -0.45
C TYR A 393 -1.17 16.47 0.15
N LYS A 394 -0.75 15.45 -0.59
CA LYS A 394 0.38 14.59 -0.23
C LYS A 394 1.15 14.20 -1.49
N VAL A 395 2.47 14.22 -1.39
CA VAL A 395 3.34 13.47 -2.32
C VAL A 395 3.56 12.10 -1.72
N GLU A 396 3.07 11.07 -2.39
CA GLU A 396 3.24 9.67 -1.96
C GLU A 396 4.41 9.03 -2.68
N LEU A 397 5.13 8.16 -1.97
CA LEU A 397 6.14 7.26 -2.50
C LEU A 397 5.64 5.82 -2.35
N VAL A 398 5.68 5.03 -3.43
CA VAL A 398 5.32 3.60 -3.41
C VAL A 398 6.45 2.81 -4.06
N LYS A 399 6.80 1.66 -3.47
CA LYS A 399 7.71 0.69 -4.06
C LYS A 399 7.11 -0.71 -4.07
N ILE A 400 7.38 -1.44 -5.15
CA ILE A 400 7.12 -2.88 -5.29
C ILE A 400 8.46 -3.57 -5.44
N THR A 401 8.71 -4.57 -4.60
CA THR A 401 10.04 -5.15 -4.41
C THR A 401 9.97 -6.68 -4.33
N THR A 402 11.13 -7.34 -4.42
CA THR A 402 11.24 -8.72 -3.98
C THR A 402 11.29 -8.79 -2.44
N PRO A 403 10.86 -9.89 -1.81
CA PRO A 403 10.99 -10.06 -0.36
C PRO A 403 12.39 -9.76 0.18
N GLU A 404 13.42 -10.16 -0.57
CA GLU A 404 14.83 -10.04 -0.19
C GLU A 404 15.33 -8.59 -0.16
N THR A 405 14.73 -7.71 -0.97
CA THR A 405 15.13 -6.29 -1.09
C THR A 405 14.22 -5.34 -0.32
N SER A 406 13.12 -5.85 0.24
CA SER A 406 12.06 -5.05 0.86
C SER A 406 12.55 -4.12 1.97
N ASP A 407 13.36 -4.61 2.91
CA ASP A 407 13.80 -3.80 4.06
C ASP A 407 14.80 -2.71 3.63
N ASP A 408 15.71 -3.03 2.72
CA ASP A 408 16.65 -2.06 2.16
C ASP A 408 15.92 -0.96 1.38
N GLU A 409 14.91 -1.32 0.59
CA GLU A 409 14.10 -0.37 -0.16
C GLU A 409 13.20 0.49 0.75
N HIS A 410 12.75 -0.05 1.88
CA HIS A 410 12.03 0.69 2.92
C HIS A 410 12.93 1.73 3.58
N HIS A 411 14.15 1.35 3.98
CA HIS A 411 15.13 2.30 4.51
C HIS A 411 15.48 3.40 3.51
N LYS A 412 15.66 3.07 2.22
CA LYS A 412 15.86 4.08 1.16
C LYS A 412 14.66 5.02 1.04
N LEU A 413 13.44 4.49 1.05
CA LEU A 413 12.22 5.29 0.97
C LEU A 413 12.11 6.26 2.15
N THR A 414 12.32 5.77 3.38
CA THR A 414 12.32 6.62 4.58
C THR A 414 13.41 7.70 4.48
N ARG A 415 14.61 7.34 4.02
CA ARG A 415 15.69 8.31 3.84
C ARG A 415 15.34 9.42 2.84
N HIS A 416 14.65 9.10 1.75
CA HIS A 416 14.19 10.11 0.78
C HIS A 416 13.20 11.10 1.40
N ALA A 417 12.33 10.64 2.31
CA ALA A 417 11.45 11.51 3.08
C ALA A 417 12.22 12.37 4.11
N GLU A 418 13.22 11.80 4.78
CA GLU A 418 14.12 12.52 5.70
C GLU A 418 14.85 13.67 4.98
N GLU A 419 15.43 13.42 3.80
CA GLU A 419 16.16 14.43 3.01
C GLU A 419 15.31 15.66 2.68
N CYS A 420 14.00 15.48 2.44
CA CYS A 420 13.08 16.59 2.21
C CYS A 420 12.99 17.53 3.43
N LEU A 421 12.99 16.99 4.65
CA LEU A 421 12.99 17.79 5.89
C LEU A 421 14.34 18.46 6.13
N GLU A 422 15.44 17.75 5.85
CA GLU A 422 16.80 18.27 6.02
C GLU A 422 17.10 19.43 5.09
N GLU A 423 16.70 19.33 3.81
CA GLU A 423 16.86 20.39 2.81
C GLU A 423 15.96 21.60 3.12
N LEU A 424 14.78 21.37 3.70
CA LEU A 424 13.92 22.42 4.28
C LEU A 424 14.44 22.94 5.64
N LYS A 425 15.52 22.39 6.18
CA LYS A 425 16.10 22.72 7.49
C LYS A 425 15.08 22.66 8.64
N ILE A 426 14.15 21.72 8.58
CA ILE A 426 13.15 21.49 9.64
C ILE A 426 13.65 20.38 10.57
N PRO A 427 13.88 20.66 11.87
CA PRO A 427 14.25 19.63 12.84
C PRO A 427 13.17 18.55 12.93
N TYR A 428 13.60 17.30 13.02
CA TYR A 428 12.68 16.16 13.07
C TYR A 428 13.25 15.00 13.88
N ARG A 429 12.38 14.08 14.27
CA ARG A 429 12.75 12.78 14.83
C ARG A 429 12.15 11.64 14.03
N LYS A 430 12.89 10.53 13.93
CA LYS A 430 12.44 9.28 13.33
C LYS A 430 12.01 8.32 14.42
N MET A 431 10.74 7.95 14.42
CA MET A 431 10.11 7.09 15.40
C MET A 431 9.83 5.72 14.78
N ARG A 432 10.22 4.64 15.45
CA ARG A 432 9.74 3.29 15.13
C ARG A 432 8.46 3.05 15.91
N LEU A 433 7.36 2.76 15.19
CA LEU A 433 6.07 2.52 15.81
C LEU A 433 6.05 1.21 16.59
N CYS A 434 5.40 1.21 17.76
CA CYS A 434 5.20 0.02 18.57
C CYS A 434 4.02 -0.84 18.09
N SER A 435 3.88 -2.02 18.68
CA SER A 435 2.88 -3.03 18.30
C SER A 435 1.43 -2.54 18.33
N GLY A 436 1.06 -1.69 19.30
CA GLY A 436 -0.26 -1.08 19.43
C GLY A 436 -0.53 0.11 18.49
N ASP A 437 0.50 0.74 17.92
CA ASP A 437 0.37 1.98 17.13
C ASP A 437 0.60 1.77 15.63
N VAL A 438 1.30 0.71 15.24
CA VAL A 438 1.53 0.35 13.85
C VAL A 438 0.23 0.10 13.06
N GLY A 439 0.17 0.59 11.82
CA GLY A 439 -0.99 0.51 10.94
C GLY A 439 -1.38 -0.90 10.50
N PHE A 440 -2.66 -1.11 10.14
CA PHE A 440 -3.28 -2.43 9.91
C PHE A 440 -2.52 -3.33 8.91
N SER A 441 -2.01 -2.77 7.81
CA SER A 441 -1.27 -3.50 6.77
C SER A 441 0.23 -3.60 7.01
N ALA A 442 0.79 -2.81 7.93
CA ALA A 442 2.24 -2.71 8.09
C ALA A 442 2.79 -3.87 8.91
N GLN A 443 3.93 -4.43 8.47
CA GLN A 443 4.78 -5.30 9.29
C GLN A 443 5.59 -4.45 10.26
N HIS A 444 6.12 -3.32 9.78
CA HIS A 444 6.75 -2.29 10.60
C HIS A 444 6.62 -0.93 9.91
N CYS A 445 6.76 0.14 10.70
CA CYS A 445 6.62 1.51 10.22
C CYS A 445 7.64 2.43 10.91
N TYR A 446 8.14 3.40 10.15
CA TYR A 446 8.84 4.57 10.67
C TYR A 446 7.99 5.80 10.42
N ASP A 447 7.70 6.55 11.47
CA ASP A 447 7.13 7.87 11.38
C ASP A 447 8.25 8.92 11.49
N LEU A 448 8.16 9.95 10.66
CA LEU A 448 8.94 11.16 10.80
C LEU A 448 8.05 12.21 11.44
N GLU A 449 8.52 12.81 12.52
CA GLU A 449 7.80 13.85 13.23
C GLU A 449 8.61 15.15 13.18
N ALA A 450 8.02 16.22 12.64
CA ALA A 450 8.64 17.52 12.49
C ALA A 450 8.36 18.42 13.71
N TRP A 451 9.33 19.24 14.08
CA TRP A 451 9.22 20.19 15.19
C TRP A 451 8.25 21.34 14.88
N LEU A 452 7.30 21.59 15.78
CA LEU A 452 6.39 22.71 15.74
C LEU A 452 6.67 23.67 16.92
N PRO A 453 7.24 24.86 16.67
CA PRO A 453 7.59 25.81 17.73
C PRO A 453 6.39 26.31 18.55
N SER A 454 5.22 26.47 17.93
CA SER A 454 4.04 27.03 18.61
C SER A 454 3.49 26.14 19.72
N THR A 455 3.69 24.82 19.61
CA THR A 455 3.29 23.82 20.61
C THR A 455 4.48 23.21 21.36
N GLN A 456 5.72 23.51 20.94
CA GLN A 456 6.95 22.91 21.46
C GLN A 456 6.95 21.38 21.42
N GLU A 457 6.44 20.81 20.33
CA GLU A 457 6.26 19.37 20.18
C GLU A 457 6.65 18.92 18.77
N TYR A 458 7.01 17.66 18.64
CA TYR A 458 7.13 16.98 17.35
C TYR A 458 5.77 16.44 16.91
N ARG A 459 5.41 16.64 15.63
CA ARG A 459 4.18 16.13 15.04
C ARG A 459 4.47 15.35 13.77
N GLU A 460 3.81 14.20 13.62
CA GLU A 460 3.94 13.33 12.45
C GLU A 460 3.73 14.12 11.14
N ILE A 461 4.68 13.99 10.21
CA ILE A 461 4.66 14.60 8.87
C ILE A 461 4.80 13.56 7.75
N SER A 462 5.32 12.38 8.10
CA SER A 462 5.37 11.23 7.22
C SER A 462 5.26 9.95 8.02
N SER A 463 4.59 8.97 7.42
CA SER A 463 4.56 7.58 7.87
C SER A 463 5.04 6.72 6.72
N CYS A 464 6.04 5.87 6.97
CA CYS A 464 6.70 5.00 5.99
C CYS A 464 6.55 3.55 6.43
N SER A 465 5.75 2.77 5.70
CA SER A 465 5.40 1.38 6.06
C SER A 465 5.97 0.37 5.09
N ASN A 466 6.54 -0.71 5.63
CA ASN A 466 6.75 -1.95 4.90
C ASN A 466 5.58 -2.89 5.19
N THR A 467 4.82 -3.27 4.17
CA THR A 467 3.64 -4.14 4.32
C THR A 467 3.96 -5.61 4.01
N GLY A 468 5.21 -5.90 3.64
CA GLY A 468 5.60 -7.19 3.08
C GLY A 468 4.66 -7.59 1.93
N ASP A 469 4.24 -8.84 1.92
CA ASP A 469 3.33 -9.39 0.92
C ASP A 469 1.83 -9.18 1.24
N PHE A 470 1.47 -8.43 2.29
CA PHE A 470 0.08 -8.33 2.74
C PHE A 470 -0.87 -7.77 1.70
N GLN A 471 -0.51 -6.65 1.06
CA GLN A 471 -1.30 -6.07 -0.02
C GLN A 471 -1.15 -6.90 -1.29
N ALA A 472 0.05 -7.43 -1.56
CA ALA A 472 0.31 -8.27 -2.72
C ALA A 472 -0.57 -9.53 -2.75
N ARG A 473 -0.83 -10.17 -1.60
CA ARG A 473 -1.77 -11.29 -1.48
C ARG A 473 -3.20 -10.90 -1.84
N ARG A 474 -3.67 -9.76 -1.35
CA ARG A 474 -5.03 -9.23 -1.61
C ARG A 474 -5.23 -8.86 -3.07
N MET A 475 -4.19 -8.32 -3.71
CA MET A 475 -4.20 -7.94 -5.11
C MET A 475 -3.77 -9.06 -6.06
N ALA A 476 -3.40 -10.25 -5.55
CA ALA A 476 -2.78 -11.31 -6.34
C ALA A 476 -1.52 -10.88 -7.14
N LEU A 477 -0.80 -9.86 -6.68
CA LEU A 477 0.41 -9.30 -7.28
C LEU A 477 1.61 -10.20 -6.99
N ARG A 478 2.19 -10.76 -8.06
CA ARG A 478 3.32 -11.69 -7.97
C ARG A 478 4.44 -11.25 -8.89
N TYR A 479 5.63 -11.81 -8.67
CA TYR A 479 6.70 -11.79 -9.63
C TYR A 479 7.19 -13.21 -9.92
N ARG A 480 7.84 -13.39 -11.06
CA ARG A 480 8.52 -14.64 -11.41
C ARG A 480 10.01 -14.49 -11.09
N PRO A 481 10.54 -15.26 -10.13
CA PRO A 481 11.97 -15.24 -9.84
C PRO A 481 12.81 -15.67 -11.05
N GLU A 482 14.02 -15.15 -11.16
CA GLU A 482 15.03 -15.67 -12.08
C GLU A 482 15.58 -17.00 -11.57
N LEU A 483 15.86 -17.93 -12.50
CA LEU A 483 16.50 -19.19 -12.14
C LEU A 483 17.96 -18.90 -11.76
N LYS A 484 18.33 -19.20 -10.51
CA LYS A 484 19.74 -19.16 -10.10
C LYS A 484 20.53 -20.16 -10.95
N ALA A 485 21.71 -19.76 -11.44
CA ALA A 485 22.49 -20.51 -12.43
C ALA A 485 22.76 -21.98 -12.04
N GLU A 486 22.81 -22.28 -10.74
CA GLU A 486 23.03 -23.61 -10.17
C GLU A 486 21.85 -24.57 -10.40
N GLU A 487 20.60 -24.09 -10.41
CA GLU A 487 19.41 -24.91 -10.71
C GLU A 487 19.22 -25.17 -12.22
N SER A 488 19.95 -24.43 -13.07
CA SER A 488 19.97 -24.65 -14.53
C SER A 488 20.89 -25.80 -14.97
N ALA A 489 21.79 -26.25 -14.08
CA ALA A 489 22.89 -27.16 -14.40
C ALA A 489 22.51 -28.66 -14.40
N ASP A 490 21.35 -29.04 -13.87
CA ASP A 490 20.91 -30.45 -13.81
C ASP A 490 20.30 -31.00 -15.11
N ASN A 491 20.31 -30.22 -16.19
CA ASN A 491 19.94 -30.70 -17.53
C ASN A 491 21.12 -31.35 -18.28
N LYS A 492 21.89 -32.22 -17.63
CA LYS A 492 22.83 -33.13 -18.32
C LYS A 492 22.06 -34.32 -18.91
N GLY A 493 21.33 -34.11 -20.00
CA GLY A 493 20.55 -35.20 -20.60
C GLY A 493 19.75 -34.88 -21.86
N GLY A 494 20.33 -34.18 -22.85
CA GLY A 494 20.04 -34.32 -24.29
C GLY A 494 18.61 -34.15 -24.84
N LYS A 495 17.58 -33.94 -24.01
CA LYS A 495 16.22 -33.59 -24.42
C LYS A 495 15.91 -32.23 -23.81
N LYS A 496 15.67 -31.22 -24.66
CA LYS A 496 15.04 -29.95 -24.27
C LYS A 496 13.66 -30.24 -23.68
N LYS A 497 13.59 -30.63 -22.40
CA LYS A 497 12.39 -30.42 -21.59
C LYS A 497 12.29 -28.90 -21.47
N ASN A 498 11.15 -28.33 -21.85
CA ASN A 498 10.86 -26.92 -21.60
C ASN A 498 11.31 -26.59 -20.17
N ALA A 499 12.29 -25.70 -20.02
CA ALA A 499 12.76 -25.29 -18.70
C ALA A 499 11.52 -24.85 -17.92
N LYS A 500 11.22 -25.55 -16.82
CA LYS A 500 10.02 -25.29 -16.03
C LYS A 500 10.21 -23.91 -15.42
N LYS A 501 9.46 -22.92 -15.93
CA LYS A 501 9.48 -21.57 -15.38
C LYS A 501 9.26 -21.65 -13.87
N PRO A 502 10.04 -20.91 -13.05
CA PRO A 502 9.86 -20.92 -11.61
C PRO A 502 8.45 -20.45 -11.25
N LYS A 503 7.94 -20.97 -10.15
CA LYS A 503 6.60 -20.64 -9.66
C LYS A 503 6.59 -19.16 -9.24
N PRO A 504 5.62 -18.35 -9.69
CA PRO A 504 5.50 -16.98 -9.20
C PRO A 504 5.29 -16.93 -7.69
N VAL A 505 5.90 -15.93 -7.06
CA VAL A 505 5.81 -15.65 -5.62
C VAL A 505 5.29 -14.22 -5.42
N PHE A 506 4.72 -13.92 -4.25
CA PHE A 506 4.18 -12.58 -4.00
C PHE A 506 5.30 -11.55 -3.90
N CYS A 507 5.06 -10.35 -4.44
CA CYS A 507 5.93 -9.20 -4.23
C CYS A 507 5.79 -8.68 -2.80
N HIS A 508 6.72 -7.84 -2.38
CA HIS A 508 6.54 -6.96 -1.23
C HIS A 508 6.13 -5.56 -1.67
N THR A 509 5.30 -4.89 -0.87
CA THR A 509 4.82 -3.52 -1.11
C THR A 509 5.21 -2.59 0.03
N ILE A 510 5.71 -1.42 -0.32
CA ILE A 510 6.22 -0.40 0.60
C ILE A 510 5.59 0.93 0.19
N ASN A 511 5.15 1.70 1.17
CA ASN A 511 4.64 3.04 0.95
C ASN A 511 5.21 4.02 1.97
N GLY A 512 5.22 5.30 1.62
CA GLY A 512 5.42 6.34 2.61
C GLY A 512 5.17 7.72 2.07
N SER A 513 4.89 8.64 2.98
CA SER A 513 4.67 10.04 2.62
C SER A 513 6.01 10.71 2.33
N GLY A 514 6.15 11.38 1.20
CA GLY A 514 7.36 12.13 0.83
C GLY A 514 7.11 13.59 0.48
N LEU A 515 6.34 14.41 1.21
CA LEU A 515 5.71 14.27 2.54
C LEU A 515 4.22 14.66 2.46
N ALA A 516 3.52 14.71 3.61
CA ALA A 516 2.23 15.40 3.71
C ALA A 516 2.43 16.91 3.52
N VAL A 517 1.94 17.47 2.40
CA VAL A 517 2.19 18.85 2.00
C VAL A 517 1.59 19.84 2.98
N GLY A 518 0.35 19.61 3.42
CA GLY A 518 -0.34 20.50 4.37
C GLY A 518 0.39 20.60 5.71
N ARG A 519 0.85 19.48 6.27
CA ARG A 519 1.64 19.46 7.51
C ARG A 519 3.04 20.05 7.32
N THR A 520 3.62 19.91 6.14
CA THR A 520 4.88 20.60 5.79
C THR A 520 4.68 22.11 5.73
N LEU A 521 3.56 22.59 5.17
CA LEU A 521 3.23 24.01 5.18
C LEU A 521 3.13 24.55 6.60
N VAL A 522 2.53 23.79 7.53
CA VAL A 522 2.51 24.13 8.97
C VAL A 522 3.93 24.29 9.50
N ALA A 523 4.78 23.27 9.32
CA ALA A 523 6.16 23.31 9.81
C ALA A 523 6.95 24.48 9.22
N VAL A 524 6.80 24.77 7.92
CA VAL A 524 7.46 25.91 7.26
C VAL A 524 6.96 27.23 7.83
N LEU A 525 5.64 27.45 7.92
CA LEU A 525 5.09 28.71 8.44
C LEU A 525 5.57 28.97 9.86
N GLU A 526 5.53 27.98 10.74
CA GLU A 526 5.88 28.16 12.16
C GLU A 526 7.38 28.29 12.41
N ASN A 527 8.22 27.50 11.72
CA ASN A 527 9.67 27.56 11.90
C ASN A 527 10.31 28.77 11.20
N TYR A 528 9.72 29.26 10.11
CA TYR A 528 10.26 30.37 9.31
C TYR A 528 9.62 31.75 9.60
N GLN A 529 8.76 31.87 10.60
CA GLN A 529 8.22 33.17 11.02
C GLN A 529 9.30 34.05 11.66
N THR A 530 9.16 35.35 11.50
CA THR A 530 10.03 36.37 12.11
C THR A 530 9.28 37.13 13.20
N PRO A 531 9.98 37.80 14.13
CA PRO A 531 9.33 38.66 15.14
C PRO A 531 8.48 39.80 14.55
N THR A 532 8.72 40.16 13.28
CA THR A 532 7.93 41.17 12.57
C THR A 532 6.61 40.63 12.00
N GLY A 533 6.40 39.30 12.05
CA GLY A 533 5.24 38.61 11.49
C GLY A 533 5.36 38.25 10.01
N ASP A 534 6.50 38.53 9.38
CA ASP A 534 6.86 38.01 8.06
C ASP A 534 7.29 36.54 8.13
N VAL A 535 7.23 35.81 7.02
CA VAL A 535 7.78 34.44 6.90
C VAL A 535 8.90 34.41 5.87
N VAL A 536 10.08 33.93 6.24
CA VAL A 536 11.19 33.71 5.31
C VAL A 536 10.91 32.46 4.47
N VAL A 537 11.07 32.55 3.15
CA VAL A 537 10.89 31.40 2.26
C VAL A 537 12.16 30.53 2.31
N PRO A 538 12.04 29.21 2.63
CA PRO A 538 13.16 28.28 2.57
C PRO A 538 13.90 28.37 1.23
N GLU A 539 15.23 28.35 1.25
CA GLU A 539 16.07 28.59 0.07
C GLU A 539 15.70 27.65 -1.10
N VAL A 540 15.46 26.37 -0.80
CA VAL A 540 15.07 25.34 -1.78
C VAL A 540 13.71 25.59 -2.43
N LEU A 541 12.83 26.37 -1.79
CA LEU A 541 11.50 26.70 -2.30
C LEU A 541 11.49 28.00 -3.12
N ARG A 542 12.51 28.86 -3.01
CA ARG A 542 12.56 30.15 -3.72
C ARG A 542 12.40 30.03 -5.24
N PRO A 543 13.00 29.05 -5.94
CA PRO A 543 12.78 28.87 -7.38
C PRO A 543 11.29 28.68 -7.74
N TYR A 544 10.56 27.89 -6.96
CA TYR A 544 9.12 27.63 -7.14
C TYR A 544 8.25 28.83 -6.73
N MET A 545 8.78 29.67 -5.83
CA MET A 545 8.18 30.93 -5.40
C MET A 545 8.53 32.12 -6.32
N GLY A 546 9.20 31.88 -7.45
CA GLY A 546 9.55 32.91 -8.43
C GLY A 546 10.61 33.88 -7.91
N GLY A 547 11.54 33.37 -7.10
CA GLY A 547 12.60 34.15 -6.44
C GLY A 547 12.14 34.92 -5.20
N LEU A 548 10.88 34.79 -4.78
CA LEU A 548 10.40 35.45 -3.56
C LEU A 548 11.09 34.90 -2.33
N GLU A 549 11.72 35.77 -1.55
CA GLU A 549 12.50 35.39 -0.37
C GLU A 549 11.74 35.54 0.95
N ILE A 550 10.72 36.40 0.99
CA ILE A 550 9.95 36.73 2.21
C ILE A 550 8.47 36.90 1.85
N LEU A 551 7.59 36.28 2.64
CA LEU A 551 6.16 36.56 2.66
C LEU A 551 5.89 37.67 3.67
N LYS A 552 5.41 38.82 3.19
CA LYS A 552 5.18 39.99 4.04
C LYS A 552 3.85 39.91 4.77
N LYS A 553 3.86 40.23 6.07
CA LYS A 553 2.64 40.46 6.84
C LYS A 553 1.82 41.55 6.15
N LYS A 554 0.51 41.31 6.03
CA LYS A 554 -0.42 42.28 5.48
C LYS A 554 -0.57 43.44 6.47
N GLN A 555 -0.41 44.67 5.97
CA GLN A 555 -0.57 45.90 6.75
C GLN A 555 -2.02 46.11 7.16
#